data_AF-A0A9D7U3C1-F1
#
_entry.id   AF-A0A9D7U3C1-F1
#
_cell.length_a   1.000
_cell.length_b   1.000
_cell.length_c   1.000
_cell.angle_alpha   90.00
_cell.angle_beta   90.00
_cell.angle_gamma   90.00
#
_symmetry.space_group_name_H-M   'P 1'
#
loop_
_entity.id
_entity.type
_entity.pdbx_description
1 polymer ?
#
loop_
_entity_poly.entity_id
_entity_poly.type
_entity_poly.pdbx_seq_one_letter_code
_entity_poly.pdbx_strand_id
1 'polypeptide(L)' 'MKKNDLSGFTVDQLKQQISEEKDRLVKLKFAHAITPIENPKRITETRKNIARLFTEVSGRK' A
#
# COMPACT_ATOMS: atom_id res chain seq x y z
N MET A 1 -2.46 3.35 9.52
CA MET A 1 -1.05 3.05 9.83
C MET A 1 -0.40 4.30 10.39
N LYS A 2 -0.02 4.26 11.67
CA LYS A 2 0.90 5.24 12.26
C LYS A 2 2.32 4.88 11.80
N LYS A 3 3.18 5.87 11.55
CA LYS A 3 4.57 5.66 11.07
C LYS A 3 5.35 4.63 11.90
N ASN A 4 5.03 4.51 13.18
CA ASN A 4 5.77 3.71 14.15
C ASN A 4 5.74 2.20 13.89
N ASP A 5 4.79 1.67 13.11
CA ASP A 5 4.72 0.22 12.85
C ASP A 5 5.73 -0.23 11.77
N LEU A 6 6.26 0.71 10.96
CA LEU A 6 7.11 0.40 9.81
C LEU A 6 8.60 0.28 10.17
N SER A 7 9.01 0.68 11.37
CA SER A 7 10.41 0.63 11.82
C SER A 7 10.90 -0.79 12.12
N GLY A 8 10.00 -1.75 12.40
CA GLY A 8 10.35 -3.14 12.74
C GLY A 8 10.60 -4.07 11.57
N PHE A 9 10.25 -3.68 10.34
CA PHE A 9 10.43 -4.52 9.15
C PHE A 9 11.83 -4.41 8.56
N THR A 10 12.35 -5.45 7.90
CA THR A 10 13.58 -5.36 7.09
C THR A 10 13.29 -4.74 5.72
N VAL A 11 14.33 -4.30 5.00
CA VAL A 11 14.18 -3.68 3.66
C VAL A 11 13.52 -4.65 2.67
N ASP A 12 13.81 -5.95 2.77
CA ASP A 12 13.24 -6.96 1.88
C ASP A 12 11.77 -7.24 2.19
N GLN A 13 11.40 -7.26 3.48
CA GLN A 13 10.00 -7.36 3.89
C GLN A 13 9.18 -6.15 3.43
N LEU A 14 9.75 -4.94 3.50
CA LEU A 14 9.10 -3.74 2.97
C LEU A 14 8.88 -3.84 1.45
N LYS A 15 9.85 -4.31 0.69
CA LYS A 15 9.70 -4.53 -0.76
C LYS A 15 8.63 -5.58 -1.08
N GLN A 16 8.57 -6.67 -0.31
CA GLN A 16 7.55 -7.70 -0.47
C GLN A 16 6.15 -7.14 -0.21
N GLN A 17 5.95 -6.42 0.89
CA GLN A 17 4.68 -5.75 1.20
C GLN A 17 4.26 -4.74 0.14
N ILE A 18 5.21 -4.00 -0.44
CA ILE A 18 4.93 -3.07 -1.55
C ILE A 18 4.36 -3.82 -2.76
N SER A 19 4.92 -5.00 -3.09
CA SER A 19 4.42 -5.81 -4.20
C SER A 19 3.01 -6.29 -3.95
N GLU A 20 2.76 -6.86 -2.76
CA GLU A 20 1.45 -7.38 -2.37
C GLU A 20 0.37 -6.28 -2.36
N GLU A 21 0.66 -5.11 -1.79
CA GLU A 21 -0.28 -3.99 -1.74
C GLU A 21 -0.51 -3.35 -3.13
N LYS A 22 0.47 -3.39 -4.04
CA LYS A 22 0.27 -2.99 -5.44
C LYS A 22 -0.72 -3.92 -6.15
N ASP A 23 -0.56 -5.23 -6.00
CA ASP A 23 -1.48 -6.21 -6.60
C ASP A 23 -2.89 -6.04 -6.05
N ARG A 24 -2.99 -5.77 -4.74
CA ARG A 24 -4.26 -5.44 -4.08
C ARG A 24 -4.90 -4.18 -4.65
N LEU A 25 -4.11 -3.13 -4.90
CA LEU A 25 -4.60 -1.89 -5.51
C LEU A 25 -5.12 -2.13 -6.94
N VAL A 26 -4.43 -2.95 -7.73
CA VAL A 26 -4.86 -3.31 -9.09
C VAL A 26 -6.20 -4.04 -9.04
N LYS A 27 -6.32 -5.06 -8.18
CA LYS A 27 -7.59 -5.80 -7.98
C LYS A 27 -8.73 -4.88 -7.53
N LEU A 28 -8.46 -3.97 -6.61
CA LEU A 28 -9.45 -2.98 -6.14
C LEU A 28 -9.89 -2.04 -7.26
N LYS A 29 -8.96 -1.53 -8.08
CA LYS A 29 -9.31 -0.66 -9.21
C LYS A 29 -10.14 -1.41 -10.26
N PHE A 30 -9.77 -2.65 -10.55
CA PHE A 30 -10.49 -3.50 -11.49
C PHE A 30 -11.91 -3.80 -10.98
N ALA A 31 -12.04 -4.19 -9.72
CA ALA A 31 -13.34 -4.38 -9.08
C ALA A 31 -14.18 -3.09 -9.13
N HIS A 32 -13.59 -1.92 -8.86
CA HIS A 32 -14.30 -0.64 -8.92
C HIS A 32 -14.83 -0.28 -10.31
N ALA A 33 -14.06 -0.62 -11.34
CA ALA A 33 -14.43 -0.36 -12.72
C ALA A 33 -15.60 -1.22 -13.18
N ILE A 34 -15.72 -2.44 -12.64
CA ILE A 34 -16.83 -3.37 -12.96
C ILE A 34 -18.05 -3.05 -12.11
N THR A 35 -17.87 -2.89 -10.80
CA THR A 35 -18.93 -2.56 -9.86
C THR A 35 -18.50 -1.39 -8.97
N PRO A 36 -19.35 -0.36 -8.81
CA PRO A 36 -19.06 0.72 -7.87
C PRO A 36 -18.82 0.13 -6.46
N ILE A 37 -17.64 0.34 -5.90
CA ILE A 37 -17.33 -0.17 -4.56
C ILE A 37 -18.05 0.70 -3.56
N GLU A 38 -18.64 0.09 -2.53
CA GLU A 38 -19.26 0.77 -1.38
C GLU A 38 -18.39 1.87 -0.78
N ASN A 39 -17.07 1.68 -0.75
CA ASN A 39 -16.16 2.65 -0.16
C ASN A 39 -14.93 2.93 -1.04
N PRO A 40 -15.01 3.93 -1.95
CA PRO A 40 -13.89 4.33 -2.80
C PRO A 40 -12.72 4.92 -2.00
N LYS A 41 -12.92 5.35 -0.73
CA LYS A 41 -11.81 5.83 0.11
C LYS A 41 -10.76 4.74 0.35
N ARG A 42 -11.14 3.45 0.34
CA ARG A 42 -10.19 2.34 0.48
C ARG A 42 -9.09 2.36 -0.58
N ILE A 43 -9.42 2.70 -1.83
CA ILE A 43 -8.43 2.86 -2.92
C ILE A 43 -7.41 3.95 -2.56
N THR A 44 -7.89 5.08 -2.04
CA THR A 44 -7.03 6.20 -1.66
C THR A 44 -6.17 5.88 -0.44
N GLU A 45 -6.68 5.09 0.51
CA GLU A 45 -5.95 4.64 1.69
C GLU A 45 -4.84 3.65 1.33
N THR A 46 -5.15 2.63 0.52
CA THR A 46 -4.16 1.68 -0.02
C THR A 46 -3.05 2.41 -0.77
N ARG A 47 -3.39 3.39 -1.63
CA ARG A 47 -2.39 4.21 -2.32
C ARG A 47 -1.50 5.00 -1.36
N LYS A 48 -2.07 5.58 -0.29
CA LYS A 48 -1.31 6.28 0.75
C LYS A 48 -0.40 5.33 1.55
N ASN A 49 -0.84 4.10 1.80
CA ASN A 49 -0.03 3.09 2.49
C ASN A 49 1.18 2.67 1.64
N ILE A 50 0.97 2.42 0.34
CA ILE A 50 2.07 2.15 -0.60
C ILE A 50 3.09 3.29 -0.61
N ALA A 51 2.62 4.54 -0.66
CA ALA A 51 3.51 5.71 -0.63
C ALA A 51 4.35 5.77 0.67
N ARG A 52 3.76 5.46 1.83
CA ARG A 52 4.49 5.40 3.11
C ARG A 52 5.55 4.30 3.11
N LEU A 53 5.24 3.11 2.58
CA LEU A 53 6.19 2.01 2.45
C LEU A 53 7.39 2.44 1.58
N PHE A 54 7.15 3.12 0.46
CA PHE A 54 8.21 3.67 -0.39
C PHE A 54 9.04 4.74 0.33
N THR A 55 8.38 5.63 1.09
CA THR A 55 9.10 6.65 1.88
C THR A 55 10.03 6.01 2.89
N GLU A 56 9.62 4.93 3.57
CA GLU A 56 10.49 4.24 4.52
C GLU A 56 11.65 3.50 3.85
N VAL A 57 11.41 2.84 2.70
CA VAL A 57 12.50 2.24 1.92
C VAL A 57 13.51 3.31 1.48
N SER A 58 13.04 4.49 1.06
CA SER A 58 13.91 5.59 0.66
C SER A 58 14.63 6.25 1.83
N GLY A 59 14.01 6.32 3.02
CA GLY A 59 14.62 6.91 4.21
C GLY A 59 15.69 6.03 4.86
N ARG A 60 15.75 4.75 4.49
CA ARG A 60 16.76 3.77 4.94
C ARG A 60 17.95 3.65 3.98
N LYS A 61 17.90 4.32 2.84
CA LYS A 61 18.99 4.38 1.86
C LYS A 61 19.94 5.52 2.23
#